data_AF-A0A7S0Z3V4-F1
#
_entry.id   AF-A0A7S0Z3V4-F1
#
_cell.length_a   1.000
_cell.length_b   1.000
_cell.length_c   1.000
_cell.angle_alpha   90.00
_cell.angle_beta   90.00
_cell.angle_gamma   90.00
#
_symmetry.space_group_name_H-M   'P 1'
#
loop_
_entity.id
_entity.type
_entity.pdbx_description
1 polymer ?
#
loop_
_entity_poly.entity_id
_entity_poly.type
_entity_poly.pdbx_seq_one_letter_code
_entity_poly.pdbx_strand_id
1 'polypeptide(L)'
;GVVLSIDVRDANAFAPVLRVRKEPRPHDAGGAGEGVVRSQGVGRRIGLNSIALHPQDETEFCVAGDDEVVRVYDRRRLAAPKRVLHAEEGSRSRHITCAAYTHDGGEIVATYSEDAIYLFENRDGPAPGAFVRKFEGHLNERTVKGVNVFGPRSDYVVSGSDCGHLFFWEKSTGEVVQMLHGDRDVVNCLEPHPHLPVLATSGIDSDVKVWAPTRAEPEGEGAFRARMERQAKTNHHSVRAARRVQMLQMAMEQMAQ
;
A
#
# COMPACT_ATOMS: atom_id res chain seq x y z
N GLY A 1 21.55 17.87 6.85
CA GLY A 1 20.24 17.20 7.05
C GLY A 1 20.43 15.72 6.79
N VAL A 2 19.50 14.84 7.20
CA VAL A 2 19.56 13.45 6.72
C VAL A 2 18.99 13.46 5.30
N VAL A 3 19.79 13.09 4.29
CA VAL A 3 19.35 12.99 2.90
C VAL A 3 19.17 11.51 2.58
N LEU A 4 17.91 11.07 2.56
CA LEU A 4 17.56 9.73 2.12
C LEU A 4 17.81 9.65 0.59
N SER A 5 18.92 9.05 0.18
CA SER A 5 19.21 8.83 -1.24
C SER A 5 18.86 7.39 -1.64
N ILE A 6 18.07 7.21 -2.68
CA ILE A 6 17.92 5.90 -3.32
C ILE A 6 18.99 5.85 -4.42
N ASP A 7 19.91 4.90 -4.32
CA ASP A 7 20.97 4.73 -5.33
C ASP A 7 20.44 3.84 -6.45
N VAL A 8 20.12 4.45 -7.58
CA VAL A 8 19.57 3.79 -8.78
C VAL A 8 20.70 3.47 -9.79
N ARG A 9 21.99 3.62 -9.42
CA ARG A 9 23.10 3.68 -10.39
C ARG A 9 23.52 2.37 -11.07
N ASP A 10 22.79 1.27 -10.92
CA ASP A 10 22.95 0.12 -11.81
C ASP A 10 21.75 0.07 -12.76
N ALA A 11 21.81 0.82 -13.86
CA ALA A 11 20.80 0.80 -14.93
C ALA A 11 20.64 -0.58 -15.61
N ASN A 12 21.51 -1.55 -15.28
CA ASN A 12 21.45 -2.94 -15.70
C ASN A 12 20.96 -3.91 -14.60
N ALA A 13 20.68 -3.44 -13.39
CA ALA A 13 20.06 -4.24 -12.33
C ALA A 13 18.60 -3.80 -12.18
N PHE A 14 17.66 -4.74 -12.35
CA PHE A 14 16.21 -4.55 -12.27
C PHE A 14 15.67 -4.15 -10.88
N ALA A 15 16.47 -3.53 -10.01
CA ALA A 15 16.14 -3.34 -8.60
C ALA A 15 16.81 -2.08 -7.99
N PRO A 16 16.05 -1.01 -7.65
CA PRO A 16 16.59 0.15 -6.94
C PRO A 16 16.94 -0.21 -5.49
N VAL A 17 18.04 0.34 -4.96
CA VAL A 17 18.53 0.08 -3.59
C VAL A 17 18.46 1.35 -2.74
N LEU A 18 17.85 1.30 -1.55
CA LEU A 18 17.89 2.42 -0.61
C LEU A 18 19.27 2.53 0.04
N ARG A 19 19.96 3.66 -0.17
CA ARG A 19 21.17 4.03 0.58
C ARG A 19 20.89 5.26 1.42
N VAL A 20 20.54 5.07 2.67
CA VAL A 20 20.33 6.24 3.53
C VAL A 20 21.65 6.94 3.84
N ARG A 21 21.76 8.23 3.51
CA ARG A 21 22.94 9.04 3.81
C ARG A 21 22.57 10.16 4.77
N LYS A 22 23.42 10.44 5.75
CA LYS A 22 23.33 11.68 6.52
C LYS A 22 24.34 12.65 5.92
N GLU A 23 23.88 13.66 5.20
CA GLU A 23 24.78 14.70 4.75
C GLU A 23 25.22 15.56 5.95
N PRO A 24 26.53 15.79 6.13
CA PRO A 24 27.01 16.70 7.16
C PRO A 24 26.37 18.07 6.95
N ARG A 25 26.10 18.79 8.05
CA ARG A 25 25.73 20.19 7.94
C ARG A 25 26.90 20.95 7.30
N PRO A 26 26.67 22.04 6.56
CA PRO A 26 27.73 22.78 5.86
C PRO A 26 28.93 23.20 6.75
N HIS A 27 28.76 23.19 8.08
CA HIS A 27 29.78 23.58 9.05
C HIS A 27 30.44 22.42 9.83
N ASP A 28 29.98 21.17 9.65
CA ASP A 28 30.53 20.00 10.35
C ASP A 28 31.54 19.28 9.43
N ALA A 29 32.78 19.76 9.38
CA ALA A 29 33.88 19.21 8.56
C ALA A 29 34.48 17.89 9.12
N GLY A 30 33.64 16.99 9.62
CA GLY A 30 34.05 15.71 10.21
C GLY A 30 33.28 14.54 9.61
N GLY A 31 33.97 13.74 8.80
CA GLY A 31 33.63 12.36 8.41
C GLY A 31 32.17 12.05 8.10
N ALA A 32 31.81 12.00 6.82
CA ALA A 32 30.55 11.43 6.37
C ALA A 32 30.48 9.94 6.77
N GLY A 33 29.76 9.62 7.85
CA GLY A 33 29.41 8.25 8.17
C GLY A 33 28.37 7.74 7.20
N GLU A 34 28.76 6.91 6.24
CA GLU A 34 27.82 6.20 5.36
C GLU A 34 27.06 5.14 6.17
N GLY A 35 25.79 5.42 6.50
CA GLY A 35 24.88 4.45 7.10
C GLY A 35 24.10 3.70 6.03
N VAL A 36 24.72 2.76 5.33
CA VAL A 36 23.98 1.93 4.36
C VAL A 36 22.99 1.05 5.11
N VAL A 37 21.68 1.31 4.96
CA VAL A 37 20.63 0.37 5.35
C VAL A 37 20.76 -0.84 4.45
N ARG A 38 21.46 -1.87 4.93
CA ARG A 38 21.45 -3.21 4.35
C ARG A 38 20.36 -3.95 5.10
N SER A 39 19.39 -4.55 4.40
CA SER A 39 18.50 -5.53 5.01
C SER A 39 19.36 -6.53 5.78
N GLN A 40 19.28 -6.53 7.12
CA GLN A 40 19.97 -7.53 7.92
C GLN A 40 19.21 -8.85 7.75
N GLY A 41 19.81 -9.74 6.97
CA GLY A 41 19.25 -11.03 6.60
C GLY A 41 19.65 -11.33 5.17
N VAL A 42 20.79 -12.02 5.01
CA VAL A 42 21.42 -12.39 3.72
C VAL A 42 22.13 -11.21 3.04
N GLY A 43 23.39 -11.39 2.65
CA GLY A 43 24.19 -10.39 1.90
C GLY A 43 23.69 -10.13 0.46
N ARG A 44 22.37 -10.13 0.24
CA ARG A 44 21.70 -9.96 -1.05
C ARG A 44 21.09 -8.56 -1.14
N ARG A 45 21.28 -7.90 -2.29
CA ARG A 45 20.59 -6.64 -2.63
C ARG A 45 19.09 -6.94 -2.81
N ILE A 46 18.23 -6.15 -2.17
CA ILE A 46 16.76 -6.27 -2.28
C ILE A 46 16.27 -5.05 -3.07
N GLY A 47 15.52 -5.30 -4.15
CA GLY A 47 14.88 -4.23 -4.91
C GLY A 47 13.73 -3.64 -4.12
N LEU A 48 13.61 -2.31 -4.11
CA LEU A 48 12.52 -1.64 -3.42
C LEU A 48 11.42 -1.23 -4.40
N ASN A 49 10.18 -1.50 -4.01
CA ASN A 49 9.00 -1.12 -4.79
C ASN A 49 8.31 0.11 -4.18
N SER A 50 8.44 0.32 -2.86
CA SER A 50 7.76 1.40 -2.17
C SER A 50 8.53 1.95 -0.97
N ILE A 51 8.34 3.24 -0.72
CA ILE A 51 8.76 3.97 0.47
C ILE A 51 7.61 4.88 0.89
N ALA A 52 7.29 4.92 2.19
CA ALA A 52 6.28 5.82 2.74
C ALA A 52 6.81 6.47 4.02
N LEU A 53 6.47 7.75 4.22
CA LEU A 53 6.80 8.49 5.44
C LEU A 53 5.62 8.38 6.43
N HIS A 54 5.93 8.28 7.72
CA HIS A 54 4.89 8.33 8.74
C HIS A 54 4.24 9.73 8.73
N PRO A 55 2.90 9.84 8.68
CA PRO A 55 2.22 11.11 8.43
C PRO A 55 2.35 12.12 9.59
N GLN A 56 2.61 11.64 10.81
CA GLN A 56 2.70 12.47 12.02
C GLN A 56 4.07 12.43 12.72
N ASP A 57 4.97 11.52 12.34
CA ASP A 57 6.28 11.32 12.98
C ASP A 57 7.34 11.42 11.89
N GLU A 58 7.93 12.61 11.76
CA GLU A 58 8.94 12.87 10.73
C GLU A 58 10.19 11.98 10.84
N THR A 59 10.37 11.29 11.96
CA THR A 59 11.50 10.41 12.18
C THR A 59 11.29 9.01 11.62
N GLU A 60 10.04 8.62 11.34
CA GLU A 60 9.70 7.26 10.94
C GLU A 60 9.34 7.17 9.44
N PHE A 61 9.78 6.09 8.81
CA PHE A 61 9.39 5.74 7.44
C PHE A 61 9.41 4.22 7.27
N CYS A 62 8.63 3.71 6.32
CA CYS A 62 8.67 2.29 5.95
C CYS A 62 9.15 2.09 4.51
N VAL A 63 9.71 0.91 4.26
CA VAL A 63 10.09 0.43 2.92
C VAL A 63 9.59 -0.97 2.69
N ALA A 64 9.29 -1.28 1.44
CA ALA A 64 8.90 -2.61 1.01
C ALA A 64 9.36 -2.88 -0.43
N GLY A 65 9.50 -4.15 -0.81
CA GLY A 65 10.14 -4.51 -2.06
C GLY A 65 10.13 -6.00 -2.37
N ASP A 66 11.20 -6.48 -3.02
CA ASP A 66 11.45 -7.86 -3.49
C ASP A 66 11.68 -8.87 -2.35
N ASP A 67 10.89 -8.76 -1.28
CA ASP A 67 10.76 -9.72 -0.20
C ASP A 67 9.42 -9.58 0.53
N GLU A 68 9.20 -10.43 1.53
CA GLU A 68 7.90 -10.59 2.16
C GLU A 68 7.65 -9.62 3.34
N VAL A 69 8.57 -8.68 3.60
CA VAL A 69 8.53 -7.92 4.85
C VAL A 69 8.55 -6.41 4.65
N VAL A 70 7.63 -5.73 5.33
CA VAL A 70 7.70 -4.27 5.47
C VAL A 70 8.72 -3.96 6.56
N ARG A 71 9.65 -3.06 6.27
CA ARG A 71 10.63 -2.60 7.27
C ARG A 71 10.35 -1.16 7.64
N VAL A 72 10.16 -0.91 8.93
CA VAL A 72 9.99 0.42 9.50
C VAL A 72 11.31 0.87 10.09
N TYR A 73 11.74 2.08 9.79
CA TYR A 73 13.01 2.66 10.23
C TYR A 73 12.80 3.97 10.96
N ASP A 74 13.64 4.21 11.97
CA ASP A 74 13.88 5.55 12.48
C ASP A 74 15.03 6.17 11.68
N ARG A 75 14.77 7.28 10.98
CA ARG A 75 15.77 7.98 10.15
C ARG A 75 16.96 8.52 10.95
N ARG A 76 16.82 8.64 12.27
CA ARG A 76 17.91 9.02 13.20
C ARG A 76 18.81 7.82 13.52
N ARG A 77 18.30 6.59 13.42
CA ARG A 77 18.99 5.33 13.73
C ARG A 77 18.71 4.26 12.69
N LEU A 78 19.52 4.25 11.64
CA LEU A 78 19.33 3.44 10.44
C LEU A 78 20.07 2.09 10.46
N ALA A 79 20.80 1.79 11.53
CA ALA A 79 21.62 0.58 11.60
C ALA A 79 20.80 -0.72 11.54
N ALA A 80 19.55 -0.68 11.99
CA ALA A 80 18.60 -1.78 11.98
C ALA A 80 17.17 -1.23 11.88
N PRO A 81 16.22 -1.98 11.29
CA PRO A 81 14.82 -1.59 11.31
C PRO A 81 14.29 -1.49 12.74
N LYS A 82 13.48 -0.47 12.99
CA LYS A 82 12.70 -0.31 14.21
C LYS A 82 11.68 -1.45 14.34
N ARG A 83 11.05 -1.82 13.21
CA ARG A 83 10.09 -2.94 13.12
C ARG A 83 10.21 -3.67 11.79
N VAL A 84 9.87 -4.95 11.80
CA VAL A 84 9.73 -5.80 10.61
C VAL A 84 8.34 -6.41 10.67
N LEU A 85 7.52 -6.14 9.67
CA LEU A 85 6.13 -6.60 9.60
C LEU A 85 6.06 -7.71 8.53
N HIS A 86 5.45 -8.84 8.88
CA HIS A 86 5.35 -10.00 8.00
C HIS A 86 4.01 -10.67 8.20
N ALA A 87 3.28 -10.88 7.10
CA ALA A 87 2.09 -11.72 7.15
C ALA A 87 2.55 -13.18 7.18
N GLU A 88 2.59 -13.85 8.33
CA GLU A 88 3.01 -15.27 8.43
C GLU A 88 1.95 -16.24 7.85
N GLU A 89 1.57 -16.07 6.59
CA GLU A 89 0.69 -16.96 5.83
C GLU A 89 1.27 -17.27 4.44
N GLY A 90 1.23 -18.54 4.02
CA GLY A 90 1.43 -18.93 2.62
C GLY A 90 2.87 -19.12 2.14
N SER A 91 3.01 -19.29 0.81
CA SER A 91 4.21 -19.77 0.10
C SER A 91 5.40 -18.81 0.14
N ARG A 92 6.62 -19.36 0.02
CA ARG A 92 7.93 -18.69 0.12
C ARG A 92 8.37 -17.90 -1.13
N SER A 93 7.44 -17.42 -1.95
CA SER A 93 7.78 -16.78 -3.24
C SER A 93 6.85 -15.61 -3.59
N ARG A 94 6.60 -14.73 -2.61
CA ARG A 94 5.89 -13.47 -2.85
C ARG A 94 6.75 -12.29 -2.43
N HIS A 95 6.45 -11.12 -2.96
CA HIS A 95 7.10 -9.88 -2.62
C HIS A 95 6.08 -8.76 -2.43
N ILE A 96 6.45 -7.69 -1.73
CA ILE A 96 5.56 -6.58 -1.48
C ILE A 96 5.67 -5.57 -2.62
N THR A 97 4.55 -5.26 -3.26
CA THR A 97 4.51 -4.31 -4.38
C THR A 97 4.31 -2.87 -3.90
N CYS A 98 3.67 -2.66 -2.76
CA CYS A 98 3.53 -1.34 -2.14
C CYS A 98 3.18 -1.44 -0.65
N ALA A 99 3.57 -0.43 0.12
CA ALA A 99 3.12 -0.21 1.50
C ALA A 99 2.79 1.26 1.76
N ALA A 100 1.78 1.53 2.59
CA ALA A 100 1.34 2.88 2.95
C ALA A 100 0.90 2.95 4.43
N TYR A 101 1.10 4.11 5.04
CA TYR A 101 0.59 4.38 6.39
C TYR A 101 -0.89 4.74 6.37
N THR A 102 -1.59 4.37 7.45
CA THR A 102 -2.86 5.01 7.82
C THR A 102 -2.66 6.47 8.24
N HIS A 103 -3.72 7.26 8.29
CA HIS A 103 -3.69 8.72 8.52
C HIS A 103 -2.99 9.14 9.83
N ASP A 104 -3.05 8.29 10.87
CA ASP A 104 -2.38 8.50 12.14
C ASP A 104 -1.03 7.77 12.25
N GLY A 105 -0.72 6.95 11.23
CA GLY A 105 0.46 6.09 11.16
C GLY A 105 0.47 4.92 12.16
N GLY A 106 -0.65 4.69 12.86
CA GLY A 106 -0.80 3.59 13.82
C GLY A 106 -0.79 2.21 13.16
N GLU A 107 -1.15 2.15 11.87
CA GLU A 107 -1.16 0.92 11.09
C GLU A 107 -0.51 1.15 9.71
N ILE A 108 0.02 0.07 9.12
CA ILE A 108 0.60 0.07 7.77
C ILE A 108 -0.13 -0.98 6.93
N VAL A 109 -0.61 -0.58 5.75
CA VAL A 109 -1.17 -1.50 4.76
C VAL A 109 -0.09 -1.89 3.76
N ALA A 110 -0.03 -3.16 3.34
CA ALA A 110 0.89 -3.63 2.31
C ALA A 110 0.21 -4.62 1.35
N THR A 111 0.48 -4.47 0.06
CA THR A 111 -0.01 -5.35 -1.00
C THR A 111 1.08 -6.31 -1.45
N TYR A 112 0.76 -7.60 -1.52
CA TYR A 112 1.69 -8.67 -1.87
C TYR A 112 1.43 -9.17 -3.30
N SER A 113 2.49 -9.54 -4.01
CA SER A 113 2.40 -10.21 -5.30
C SER A 113 1.77 -11.58 -5.14
N GLU A 114 0.87 -11.94 -6.04
CA GLU A 114 0.17 -13.24 -6.09
C GLU A 114 -0.60 -13.58 -4.79
N ASP A 115 -0.89 -12.57 -3.97
CA ASP A 115 -1.55 -12.73 -2.67
C ASP A 115 -2.38 -11.48 -2.31
N ALA A 116 -2.95 -11.50 -1.12
CA ALA A 116 -3.80 -10.48 -0.54
C ALA A 116 -3.04 -9.20 -0.13
N ILE A 117 -3.83 -8.21 0.26
CA ILE A 117 -3.35 -7.05 1.01
C ILE A 117 -3.47 -7.35 2.50
N TYR A 118 -2.50 -6.91 3.30
CA TYR A 118 -2.50 -7.07 4.74
C TYR A 118 -2.37 -5.71 5.44
N LEU A 119 -3.06 -5.56 6.58
CA LEU A 119 -2.94 -4.41 7.48
C LEU A 119 -2.16 -4.85 8.71
N PHE A 120 -1.11 -4.13 9.06
CA PHE A 120 -0.23 -4.40 10.19
C PHE A 120 -0.38 -3.35 11.27
N GLU A 121 -0.36 -3.79 12.52
CA GLU A 121 -0.21 -2.88 13.65
C GLU A 121 1.21 -2.27 13.64
N ASN A 122 1.30 -0.93 13.67
CA ASN A 122 2.55 -0.17 13.72
C ASN A 122 2.70 0.55 15.08
N ARG A 123 2.28 -0.10 16.16
CA ARG A 123 2.45 0.40 17.53
C ARG A 123 3.28 -0.57 18.35
N ASP A 124 3.93 -0.03 19.37
CA ASP A 124 4.62 -0.87 20.35
C ASP A 124 3.57 -1.63 21.16
N GLY A 125 3.76 -2.93 21.32
CA GLY A 125 2.79 -3.81 21.95
C GLY A 125 3.32 -5.22 22.16
N PRO A 126 2.49 -6.12 22.72
CA PRO A 126 2.88 -7.49 23.02
C PRO A 126 3.06 -8.39 21.78
N ALA A 127 2.46 -8.03 20.65
CA ALA A 127 2.61 -8.73 19.36
C ALA A 127 2.92 -7.73 18.23
N PRO A 128 4.06 -7.03 18.29
CA PRO A 128 4.40 -6.01 17.31
C PRO A 128 4.63 -6.66 15.95
N GLY A 129 4.03 -6.09 14.90
CA GLY A 129 4.23 -6.56 13.53
C GLY A 129 3.33 -7.71 13.07
N ALA A 130 2.39 -8.17 13.90
CA ALA A 130 1.31 -9.04 13.45
C ALA A 130 0.36 -8.27 12.50
N PHE A 131 -0.16 -8.97 11.49
CA PHE A 131 -1.25 -8.41 10.70
C PHE A 131 -2.57 -8.51 11.49
N VAL A 132 -3.39 -7.46 11.40
CA VAL A 132 -4.71 -7.37 12.03
C VAL A 132 -5.83 -7.65 11.03
N ARG A 133 -5.53 -7.59 9.73
CA ARG A 133 -6.51 -7.81 8.67
C ARG A 133 -5.89 -8.27 7.35
N LYS A 134 -6.69 -9.02 6.61
CA LYS A 134 -6.43 -9.46 5.24
C LYS A 134 -7.55 -8.97 4.33
N PHE A 135 -7.20 -8.49 3.14
CA PHE A 135 -8.14 -8.05 2.11
C PHE A 135 -7.90 -8.83 0.82
N GLU A 136 -8.91 -9.56 0.39
CA GLU A 136 -8.84 -10.47 -0.76
C GLU A 136 -9.73 -9.99 -1.90
N GLY A 137 -9.47 -10.49 -3.11
CA GLY A 137 -10.31 -10.32 -4.31
C GLY A 137 -9.68 -9.51 -5.44
N HIS A 138 -8.64 -8.71 -5.18
CA HIS A 138 -7.85 -8.07 -6.23
C HIS A 138 -6.80 -9.04 -6.79
N LEU A 139 -6.28 -8.73 -7.98
CA LEU A 139 -5.22 -9.48 -8.63
C LEU A 139 -3.94 -8.64 -8.68
N ASN A 140 -2.83 -9.26 -8.27
CA ASN A 140 -1.51 -8.66 -8.24
C ASN A 140 -0.46 -9.68 -8.74
N GLU A 141 -0.65 -10.19 -9.94
CA GLU A 141 0.09 -11.34 -10.46
C GLU A 141 1.07 -10.94 -11.57
N ARG A 142 0.74 -9.90 -12.35
CA ARG A 142 1.47 -9.53 -13.58
C ARG A 142 2.35 -8.30 -13.44
N THR A 143 1.98 -7.37 -12.56
CA THR A 143 2.69 -6.09 -12.40
C THR A 143 2.65 -5.61 -10.94
N VAL A 144 3.42 -4.58 -10.62
CA VAL A 144 3.46 -3.94 -9.29
C VAL A 144 2.20 -3.11 -9.05
N LYS A 145 1.45 -3.41 -8.00
CA LYS A 145 0.28 -2.64 -7.56
C LYS A 145 0.60 -1.69 -6.43
N GLY A 146 0.06 -0.48 -6.51
CA GLY A 146 -0.09 0.44 -5.40
C GLY A 146 -1.22 0.03 -4.47
N VAL A 147 -1.07 0.35 -3.18
CA VAL A 147 -2.13 0.27 -2.17
C VAL A 147 -2.09 1.57 -1.37
N ASN A 148 -3.25 2.03 -0.92
CA ASN A 148 -3.35 3.20 -0.05
C ASN A 148 -4.58 3.10 0.83
N VAL A 149 -4.80 4.12 1.64
CA VAL A 149 -5.97 4.30 2.48
C VAL A 149 -6.79 5.48 1.99
N PHE A 150 -8.10 5.44 2.22
CA PHE A 150 -9.03 6.48 1.81
C PHE A 150 -10.03 6.77 2.94
N GLY A 151 -10.59 7.97 2.95
CA GLY A 151 -11.44 8.45 4.04
C GLY A 151 -10.69 9.29 5.08
N PRO A 152 -11.40 10.05 5.92
CA PRO A 152 -10.80 11.04 6.83
C PRO A 152 -9.95 10.38 7.92
N ARG A 153 -10.22 9.10 8.24
CA ARG A 153 -9.48 8.33 9.23
C ARG A 153 -8.98 7.01 8.67
N SER A 154 -8.70 6.95 7.38
CA SER A 154 -8.33 5.70 6.69
C SER A 154 -9.38 4.61 6.87
N ASP A 155 -10.65 4.97 6.75
CA ASP A 155 -11.77 4.05 6.96
C ASP A 155 -11.85 2.99 5.83
N TYR A 156 -11.19 3.25 4.70
CA TYR A 156 -11.12 2.34 3.56
C TYR A 156 -9.68 2.02 3.17
N VAL A 157 -9.46 0.79 2.70
CA VAL A 157 -8.25 0.38 1.96
C VAL A 157 -8.60 0.39 0.48
N VAL A 158 -7.66 0.85 -0.35
CA VAL A 158 -7.85 0.97 -1.80
C VAL A 158 -6.67 0.37 -2.57
N SER A 159 -6.97 -0.35 -3.64
CA SER A 159 -5.96 -0.96 -4.52
C SER A 159 -6.45 -1.04 -5.96
N GLY A 160 -5.51 -0.92 -6.90
CA GLY A 160 -5.71 -1.36 -8.28
C GLY A 160 -5.56 -2.88 -8.43
N SER A 161 -5.92 -3.39 -9.60
CA SER A 161 -5.91 -4.82 -9.90
C SER A 161 -5.48 -5.09 -11.35
N ASP A 162 -4.90 -6.26 -11.58
CA ASP A 162 -4.63 -6.83 -12.91
C ASP A 162 -5.91 -7.25 -13.67
N CYS A 163 -7.09 -6.98 -13.14
CA CYS A 163 -8.36 -7.16 -13.86
C CYS A 163 -8.97 -5.84 -14.36
N GLY A 164 -8.21 -4.73 -14.33
CA GLY A 164 -8.65 -3.41 -14.79
C GLY A 164 -9.54 -2.66 -13.80
N HIS A 165 -9.81 -3.25 -12.63
CA HIS A 165 -10.67 -2.65 -11.62
C HIS A 165 -9.88 -2.08 -10.44
N LEU A 166 -10.50 -1.08 -9.81
CA LEU A 166 -10.15 -0.55 -8.50
C LEU A 166 -11.06 -1.18 -7.46
N PHE A 167 -10.51 -1.52 -6.32
CA PHE A 167 -11.23 -2.10 -5.19
C PHE A 167 -11.14 -1.19 -3.99
N PHE A 168 -12.26 -1.08 -3.27
CA PHE A 168 -12.36 -0.44 -1.97
C PHE A 168 -12.84 -1.48 -0.97
N TRP A 169 -12.08 -1.65 0.09
CA TRP A 169 -12.48 -2.47 1.22
C TRP A 169 -12.75 -1.56 2.41
N GLU A 170 -13.77 -1.89 3.19
CA GLU A 170 -13.94 -1.28 4.52
C GLU A 170 -12.83 -1.80 5.44
N LYS A 171 -12.03 -0.90 6.00
CA LYS A 171 -10.85 -1.27 6.81
C LYS A 171 -11.24 -2.06 8.06
N SER A 172 -12.41 -1.82 8.64
CA SER A 172 -12.88 -2.44 9.89
C SER A 172 -13.50 -3.82 9.73
N THR A 173 -13.87 -4.22 8.51
CA THR A 173 -14.48 -5.53 8.21
C THR A 173 -13.64 -6.36 7.24
N GLY A 174 -12.86 -5.72 6.36
CA GLY A 174 -12.13 -6.40 5.30
C GLY A 174 -13.01 -6.74 4.10
N GLU A 175 -14.27 -6.29 4.10
CA GLU A 175 -15.24 -6.58 3.04
C GLU A 175 -15.09 -5.58 1.88
N VAL A 176 -15.24 -6.07 0.64
CA VAL A 176 -15.27 -5.20 -0.55
C VAL A 176 -16.59 -4.42 -0.57
N VAL A 177 -16.49 -3.10 -0.49
CA VAL A 177 -17.66 -2.19 -0.45
C VAL A 177 -17.84 -1.41 -1.75
N GLN A 178 -16.81 -1.31 -2.58
CA GLN A 178 -16.91 -0.70 -3.91
C GLN A 178 -15.91 -1.32 -4.89
N MET A 179 -16.31 -1.39 -6.15
CA MET A 179 -15.45 -1.80 -7.25
C MET A 179 -15.70 -0.89 -8.46
N LEU A 180 -14.66 -0.23 -8.97
CA LEU A 180 -14.76 0.71 -10.08
C LEU A 180 -13.96 0.19 -11.27
N HIS A 181 -14.51 0.28 -12.48
CA HIS A 181 -13.78 -0.06 -13.68
C HIS A 181 -12.82 1.08 -14.02
N GLY A 182 -11.54 0.89 -13.72
CA GLY A 182 -10.50 1.91 -13.91
C GLY A 182 -9.95 1.88 -15.32
N ASP A 183 -9.37 0.77 -15.73
CA ASP A 183 -8.71 0.62 -17.02
C ASP A 183 -9.14 -0.68 -17.70
N ARG A 184 -8.82 -0.83 -18.99
CA ARG A 184 -9.18 -2.03 -19.76
C ARG A 184 -8.50 -3.33 -19.28
N ASP A 185 -7.33 -3.24 -18.64
CA ASP A 185 -6.58 -4.44 -18.24
C ASP A 185 -5.91 -4.31 -16.87
N VAL A 186 -5.17 -3.23 -16.61
CA VAL A 186 -4.38 -3.11 -15.37
C VAL A 186 -4.52 -1.72 -14.80
N VAL A 187 -4.74 -1.61 -13.49
CA VAL A 187 -4.57 -0.35 -12.74
C VAL A 187 -3.41 -0.51 -11.75
N ASN A 188 -2.39 0.34 -11.86
CA ASN A 188 -1.14 0.21 -11.09
C ASN A 188 -1.01 1.24 -9.98
N CYS A 189 -1.35 2.49 -10.27
CA CYS A 189 -1.10 3.62 -9.38
C CYS A 189 -2.41 4.18 -8.87
N LEU A 190 -2.40 4.60 -7.61
CA LEU A 190 -3.53 5.26 -6.98
C LEU A 190 -3.02 6.26 -5.94
N GLU A 191 -3.49 7.50 -6.05
CA GLU A 191 -3.07 8.60 -5.19
C GLU A 191 -4.30 9.34 -4.67
N PRO A 192 -4.66 9.13 -3.39
CA PRO A 192 -5.76 9.85 -2.76
C PRO A 192 -5.37 11.31 -2.54
N HIS A 193 -6.34 12.21 -2.69
CA HIS A 193 -6.14 13.60 -2.32
C HIS A 193 -5.98 13.69 -0.79
N PRO A 194 -5.06 14.52 -0.26
CA PRO A 194 -4.78 14.57 1.19
C PRO A 194 -5.95 15.02 2.05
N HIS A 195 -6.92 15.74 1.48
CA HIS A 195 -8.01 16.38 2.23
C HIS A 195 -9.41 16.26 1.60
N LEU A 196 -9.51 15.78 0.36
CA LEU A 196 -10.77 15.78 -0.38
C LEU A 196 -11.11 14.33 -0.68
N PRO A 197 -12.40 13.98 -0.82
CA PRO A 197 -12.82 12.64 -1.19
C PRO A 197 -12.60 12.41 -2.69
N VAL A 198 -11.35 12.58 -3.14
CA VAL A 198 -10.92 12.47 -4.53
C VAL A 198 -9.77 11.48 -4.62
N LEU A 199 -9.79 10.61 -5.62
CA LEU A 199 -8.74 9.64 -5.90
C LEU A 199 -8.28 9.82 -7.34
N ALA A 200 -6.97 9.90 -7.58
CA ALA A 200 -6.40 9.82 -8.93
C ALA A 200 -5.85 8.41 -9.17
N THR A 201 -6.09 7.83 -10.35
CA THR A 201 -5.59 6.50 -10.69
C THR A 201 -5.06 6.44 -12.11
N SER A 202 -4.08 5.57 -12.33
CA SER A 202 -3.56 5.28 -13.66
C SER A 202 -3.15 3.83 -13.78
N GLY A 203 -3.21 3.32 -15.01
CA GLY A 203 -2.86 1.95 -15.32
C GLY A 203 -2.09 1.83 -16.62
N ILE A 204 -2.53 0.95 -17.51
CA ILE A 204 -1.90 0.72 -18.82
C ILE A 204 -2.54 1.56 -19.94
N ASP A 205 -3.74 2.10 -19.71
CA ASP A 205 -4.34 3.03 -20.64
C ASP A 205 -3.60 4.38 -20.64
N SER A 206 -3.82 5.18 -21.68
CA SER A 206 -3.10 6.44 -21.91
C SER A 206 -3.69 7.65 -21.17
N ASP A 207 -4.59 7.42 -20.20
CA ASP A 207 -5.28 8.45 -19.44
C ASP A 207 -5.08 8.29 -17.92
N VAL A 208 -5.31 9.38 -17.20
CA VAL A 208 -5.39 9.39 -15.75
C VAL A 208 -6.85 9.66 -15.39
N LYS A 209 -7.39 8.86 -14.48
CA LYS A 209 -8.78 8.98 -14.06
C LYS A 209 -8.86 9.60 -12.68
N VAL A 210 -9.79 10.54 -12.51
CA VAL A 210 -10.06 11.21 -11.23
C VAL A 210 -11.45 10.82 -10.77
N TRP A 211 -11.52 10.22 -9.59
CA TRP A 211 -12.75 9.73 -8.98
C TRP A 211 -13.17 10.70 -7.90
N ALA A 212 -14.42 11.13 -7.95
CA ALA A 212 -15.06 11.93 -6.92
C ALA A 212 -16.48 11.37 -6.69
N PRO A 213 -17.08 11.56 -5.51
CA PRO A 213 -18.47 11.23 -5.28
C PRO A 213 -19.34 12.09 -6.19
N THR A 214 -20.05 11.46 -7.14
CA THR A 214 -20.94 12.15 -8.08
C THR A 214 -22.41 11.78 -7.89
N ARG A 215 -22.72 10.79 -7.05
CA ARG A 215 -24.06 10.22 -6.93
C ARG A 215 -24.65 10.47 -5.55
N ALA A 216 -25.89 10.96 -5.54
CA ALA A 216 -26.68 11.18 -4.34
C ALA A 216 -27.41 9.92 -3.85
N GLU A 217 -27.31 8.78 -4.54
CA GLU A 217 -27.75 7.47 -4.05
C GLU A 217 -26.82 6.38 -4.57
N PRO A 218 -26.51 5.33 -3.80
CA PRO A 218 -25.49 4.37 -4.20
C PRO A 218 -26.09 3.26 -5.04
N GLU A 219 -25.23 2.41 -5.57
CA GLU A 219 -25.67 1.21 -6.28
C GLU A 219 -26.40 0.27 -5.32
N GLY A 220 -27.58 -0.20 -5.71
CA GLY A 220 -28.35 -1.15 -4.91
C GLY A 220 -27.59 -2.47 -4.71
N GLU A 221 -27.69 -3.05 -3.51
CA GLU A 221 -26.93 -4.23 -3.09
C GLU A 221 -27.00 -5.41 -4.08
N GLY A 222 -28.17 -5.64 -4.70
CA GLY A 222 -28.34 -6.70 -5.69
C GLY A 222 -27.50 -6.51 -6.96
N ALA A 223 -27.40 -5.27 -7.46
CA ALA A 223 -26.60 -4.96 -8.65
C ALA A 223 -25.10 -5.10 -8.35
N PHE A 224 -24.68 -4.61 -7.18
CA PHE A 224 -23.31 -4.75 -6.71
C PHE A 224 -22.89 -6.22 -6.57
N ARG A 225 -23.70 -7.04 -5.90
CA ARG A 225 -23.44 -8.48 -5.75
C ARG A 225 -23.34 -9.18 -7.09
N ALA A 226 -24.27 -8.92 -8.01
CA ALA A 226 -24.23 -9.51 -9.35
C ALA A 226 -22.96 -9.11 -10.13
N ARG A 227 -22.46 -7.88 -9.95
CA ARG A 227 -21.19 -7.43 -10.53
C ARG A 227 -20.00 -8.18 -9.92
N MET A 228 -19.94 -8.29 -8.60
CA MET A 228 -18.88 -9.03 -7.90
C MET A 228 -18.85 -10.51 -8.29
N GLU A 229 -20.00 -11.17 -8.39
CA GLU A 229 -20.10 -12.56 -8.82
C GLU A 229 -19.68 -12.78 -10.27
N ARG A 230 -19.95 -11.82 -11.17
CA ARG A 230 -19.44 -11.87 -12.55
C ARG A 230 -17.92 -11.78 -12.56
N GLN A 231 -17.35 -10.84 -11.82
CA GLN A 231 -15.89 -10.68 -11.74
C GLN A 231 -15.22 -11.91 -11.11
N ALA A 232 -15.83 -12.48 -10.07
CA ALA A 232 -15.40 -13.72 -9.42
C ALA A 232 -15.25 -14.89 -10.39
N LYS A 233 -16.11 -14.97 -11.41
CA LYS A 233 -16.09 -16.03 -12.43
C LYS A 233 -15.03 -15.78 -13.50
N THR A 234 -14.75 -14.51 -13.78
CA THR A 234 -13.71 -14.11 -14.75
C THR A 234 -12.31 -14.28 -14.16
N ASN A 235 -12.14 -13.98 -12.87
CA ASN A 235 -10.90 -14.20 -12.14
C ASN A 235 -10.78 -15.69 -11.80
N HIS A 236 -9.91 -16.43 -12.50
CA HIS A 236 -9.71 -17.88 -12.25
C HIS A 236 -9.19 -18.18 -10.82
N HIS A 237 -8.69 -17.16 -10.11
CA HIS A 237 -8.25 -17.23 -8.72
C HIS A 237 -9.01 -16.18 -7.88
N SER A 238 -9.96 -16.67 -7.07
CA SER A 238 -10.43 -16.07 -5.81
C SER A 238 -11.31 -14.80 -5.85
N VAL A 239 -12.63 -14.99 -5.81
CA VAL A 239 -13.52 -14.09 -5.05
C VAL A 239 -14.54 -14.94 -4.29
N ARG A 240 -14.26 -15.23 -3.01
CA ARG A 240 -15.25 -15.81 -2.08
C ARG A 240 -15.86 -14.78 -1.13
N ALA A 241 -15.45 -13.52 -1.21
CA ALA A 241 -15.94 -12.47 -0.32
C ALA A 241 -17.02 -11.61 -0.99
N ALA A 242 -18.29 -11.99 -0.81
CA ALA A 242 -19.42 -11.12 -1.07
C ALA A 242 -20.52 -11.40 -0.04
N ARG A 243 -20.42 -10.79 1.15
CA ARG A 243 -21.54 -10.69 2.08
C ARG A 243 -21.55 -9.29 2.69
N ARG A 244 -22.75 -8.72 2.74
CA ARG A 244 -23.14 -7.38 3.26
C ARG A 244 -22.48 -6.18 2.58
N VAL A 245 -23.31 -5.39 1.89
CA VAL A 245 -22.94 -4.08 1.36
C VAL A 245 -23.68 -3.05 2.21
N GLN A 246 -22.95 -2.26 2.99
CA GLN A 246 -23.48 -1.03 3.56
C GLN A 246 -22.72 0.16 2.99
N MET A 247 -23.48 1.23 2.72
CA MET A 247 -23.20 2.13 1.61
C MET A 247 -22.08 3.12 1.95
N LEU A 248 -21.05 3.18 1.10
CA LEU A 248 -19.96 4.17 1.10
C LEU A 248 -20.45 5.64 1.12
N GLN A 249 -21.73 5.84 0.83
CA GLN A 249 -22.36 7.14 0.82
C GLN A 249 -22.49 7.79 2.20
N MET A 250 -22.72 7.02 3.28
CA MET A 250 -22.76 7.61 4.63
C MET A 250 -21.39 8.16 5.08
N ALA A 251 -20.29 7.54 4.62
CA ALA A 251 -18.94 8.01 4.93
C ALA A 251 -18.49 9.16 4.04
N MET A 252 -18.89 9.17 2.76
CA MET A 252 -18.54 10.26 1.84
C MET A 252 -19.37 11.54 2.07
N GLU A 253 -20.62 11.43 2.54
CA GLU A 253 -21.43 12.58 2.95
C GLU A 253 -20.92 13.22 4.26
N GLN A 254 -20.39 12.43 5.21
CA GLN A 254 -19.72 12.94 6.40
C GLN A 254 -18.37 13.62 6.10
N MET A 255 -17.74 13.32 4.95
CA MET A 255 -16.50 13.98 4.49
C MET A 255 -16.75 15.32 3.76
N ALA A 256 -17.97 15.56 3.30
CA ALA A 256 -18.33 16.75 2.53
C ALA A 256 -18.96 17.88 3.40
N GLN A 257 -19.17 17.62 4.69
CA GLN A 257 -19.70 18.55 5.70
C GLN A 257 -18.59 18.98 6.66
#